data_AF-A0A8I2YE90-F1
#
_entry.id   AF-A0A8I2YE90-F1
#
_cell.length_a   1.000
_cell.length_b   1.000
_cell.length_c   1.000
_cell.angle_alpha   90.00
_cell.angle_beta   90.00
_cell.angle_gamma   90.00
#
_symmetry.space_group_name_H-M   'P 1'
#
loop_
_entity.id
_entity.type
_entity.pdbx_description
1 polymer ?
#
loop_
_entity_poly.entity_id
_entity_poly.type
_entity_poly.pdbx_seq_one_letter_code
_entity_poly.pdbx_strand_id
1 'polypeptide(L)'
;MIDTAENRYKFSRMLDEIGVDQLQWKELTSFEEALTFCESVGYPVRVRPSYVLSGAAMNVVSTGDDLLNYLTQATAVSREHPAVISKYIEQAKEIL
;
A
#
# COMPACT_ATOMS: atom_id res chain seq x y z
N MET A 1 -21.08 5.65 1.80
CA MET A 1 -21.02 4.21 2.14
C MET A 1 -20.14 3.45 1.15
N ILE A 2 -20.32 3.63 -0.17
CA ILE A 2 -19.41 3.04 -1.19
C ILE A 2 -17.99 3.64 -1.11
N ASP A 3 -17.87 4.96 -1.06
CA ASP A 3 -16.57 5.68 -0.98
C ASP A 3 -15.71 5.25 0.23
N THR A 4 -16.31 4.93 1.38
CA THR A 4 -15.60 4.46 2.57
C THR A 4 -14.95 3.09 2.36
N ALA A 5 -15.54 2.23 1.52
CA ALA A 5 -15.03 0.90 1.23
C ALA A 5 -14.05 0.89 0.04
N GLU A 6 -14.26 1.79 -0.93
CA GLU A 6 -13.40 1.90 -2.12
C GLU A 6 -12.10 2.66 -1.82
N ASN A 7 -12.14 3.69 -0.97
CA ASN A 7 -10.96 4.41 -0.55
C ASN A 7 -10.18 3.62 0.52
N ARG A 8 -8.96 3.19 0.18
CA ARG A 8 -8.13 2.34 1.04
C ARG A 8 -7.73 2.99 2.35
N TYR A 9 -7.46 4.30 2.35
CA TYR A 9 -7.20 5.03 3.58
C TYR A 9 -8.43 5.04 4.49
N LYS A 10 -9.61 5.41 3.96
CA LYS A 10 -10.85 5.43 4.75
C LYS A 10 -11.22 4.05 5.28
N PHE A 11 -11.01 3.01 4.48
CA PHE A 11 -11.26 1.63 4.87
C PHE A 11 -10.33 1.19 6.01
N SER A 12 -9.02 1.38 5.85
CA SER A 12 -8.06 1.01 6.89
C SER A 12 -8.23 1.85 8.16
N ARG A 13 -8.55 3.14 8.06
CA ARG A 13 -8.88 3.97 9.23
C ARG A 13 -10.11 3.45 9.98
N MET A 14 -11.17 3.06 9.27
CA MET A 14 -12.36 2.47 9.88
C MET A 14 -12.04 1.16 10.61
N LEU A 15 -11.19 0.30 10.04
CA LEU A 15 -10.76 -0.94 10.70
C LEU A 15 -10.00 -0.67 12.01
N ASP A 16 -9.13 0.35 12.02
CA ASP A 16 -8.43 0.79 13.24
C ASP A 16 -9.43 1.27 14.31
N GLU A 17 -10.47 2.04 13.91
CA GLU A 17 -11.49 2.57 14.82
C GLU A 17 -12.32 1.48 15.51
N ILE A 18 -12.56 0.36 14.82
CA ILE A 18 -13.32 -0.78 15.37
C ILE A 18 -12.42 -1.83 16.06
N GLY A 19 -11.11 -1.59 16.14
CA GLY A 19 -10.15 -2.48 16.79
C GLY A 19 -9.90 -3.79 16.04
N VAL A 20 -10.04 -3.79 14.72
CA VAL A 20 -9.65 -4.93 13.89
C VAL A 20 -8.15 -4.83 13.60
N ASP A 21 -7.40 -5.85 13.96
CA ASP A 21 -5.96 -5.89 13.75
C ASP A 21 -5.61 -5.73 12.26
N GLN A 22 -4.64 -4.85 12.01
CA GLN A 22 -4.06 -4.62 10.71
C GLN A 22 -2.54 -4.74 10.77
N LEU A 23 -1.97 -5.20 9.65
CA LEU A 23 -0.53 -5.10 9.45
C LEU A 23 -0.11 -3.64 9.41
N GLN A 24 1.11 -3.35 9.84
CA GLN A 24 1.67 -2.01 9.73
C GLN A 24 1.46 -1.46 8.32
N TRP A 25 0.78 -0.31 8.22
CA TRP A 25 0.36 0.28 6.97
C TRP A 25 0.47 1.81 7.05
N LYS A 26 0.67 2.46 5.90
CA LYS A 26 0.66 3.92 5.80
C LYS A 26 0.21 4.36 4.41
N GLU A 27 -0.58 5.43 4.36
CA GLU A 27 -0.85 6.18 3.13
C GLU A 27 0.29 7.19 2.91
N LEU A 28 0.84 7.19 1.70
CA LEU A 28 2.09 7.86 1.37
C LEU A 28 1.92 8.63 0.06
N THR A 29 2.39 9.88 0.05
CA THR A 29 2.31 10.80 -1.09
C THR A 29 3.67 11.11 -1.72
N SER A 30 4.76 10.65 -1.11
CA SER A 30 6.13 10.91 -1.59
C SER A 30 6.98 9.64 -1.60
N PHE A 31 7.95 9.58 -2.52
CA PHE A 31 8.88 8.46 -2.64
C PHE A 31 9.76 8.32 -1.38
N GLU A 32 10.20 9.44 -0.82
CA GLU A 32 11.05 9.47 0.38
C GLU A 32 10.32 8.86 1.57
N GLU A 33 9.08 9.29 1.84
CA GLU A 33 8.31 8.71 2.94
C GLU A 33 8.01 7.23 2.72
N ALA A 34 7.80 6.82 1.46
CA ALA A 34 7.58 5.41 1.13
C ALA A 34 8.82 4.58 1.43
N LEU A 35 10.01 5.06 1.06
CA LEU A 35 11.27 4.38 1.35
C LEU A 35 11.50 4.27 2.86
N THR A 36 11.39 5.39 3.60
CA THR A 36 11.55 5.40 5.06
C THR A 36 10.55 4.46 5.75
N PHE A 37 9.30 4.44 5.30
CA PHE A 37 8.30 3.50 5.82
C PHE A 37 8.72 2.05 5.56
N CYS A 38 9.12 1.70 4.34
CA CYS A 38 9.55 0.35 3.99
C CYS A 38 10.79 -0.11 4.78
N GLU A 39 11.76 0.77 4.99
CA GLU A 39 12.92 0.51 5.85
C GLU A 39 12.51 0.26 7.30
N SER A 40 11.51 0.99 7.81
CA SER A 40 11.03 0.84 9.19
C SER A 40 10.25 -0.47 9.44
N VAL A 41 9.43 -0.91 8.49
CA VAL A 41 8.62 -2.15 8.61
C VAL A 41 9.36 -3.39 8.09
N GLY A 42 10.42 -3.17 7.32
CA GLY A 42 11.19 -4.20 6.63
C GLY A 42 10.46 -4.80 5.41
N TYR A 43 11.25 -5.30 4.47
CA TYR A 43 10.74 -6.04 3.30
C TYR A 43 10.37 -7.50 3.65
N PRO A 44 9.53 -8.18 2.84
CA PRO A 44 8.77 -7.61 1.73
C PRO A 44 7.59 -6.75 2.21
N VAL A 45 7.15 -5.83 1.34
CA VAL A 45 5.99 -4.96 1.54
C VAL A 45 5.01 -5.08 0.37
N ARG A 46 3.73 -4.81 0.62
CA ARG A 46 2.69 -4.77 -0.41
C ARG A 46 2.32 -3.34 -0.74
N VAL A 47 2.50 -2.95 -1.99
CA VAL A 47 2.17 -1.61 -2.49
C VAL A 47 0.83 -1.66 -3.21
N ARG A 48 -0.08 -0.74 -2.84
CA ARG A 48 -1.42 -0.59 -3.40
C ARG A 48 -1.67 0.87 -3.82
N PRO A 49 -1.46 1.23 -5.09
CA PRO A 49 -1.73 2.58 -5.57
C PRO A 49 -3.23 2.86 -5.63
N SER A 50 -3.68 4.07 -5.29
CA SER A 50 -5.11 4.37 -5.11
C SER A 50 -5.94 4.49 -6.41
N TYR A 51 -5.32 4.53 -7.59
CA TYR A 51 -6.02 4.86 -8.87
C TYR A 51 -5.71 3.93 -10.05
N VAL A 52 -5.34 2.69 -9.78
CA VAL A 52 -5.17 1.69 -10.84
C VAL A 52 -6.49 0.94 -11.03
N LEU A 53 -7.24 1.34 -12.07
CA LEU A 53 -8.41 0.61 -12.56
C LEU A 53 -8.05 -0.87 -12.74
N SER A 54 -8.83 -1.74 -12.11
CA SER A 54 -8.78 -3.22 -12.25
C SER A 54 -7.74 -3.99 -11.43
N GLY A 55 -7.14 -3.43 -10.37
CA GLY A 55 -6.28 -4.21 -9.45
C GLY A 55 -4.99 -4.76 -10.07
N ALA A 56 -4.68 -4.36 -11.32
CA ALA A 56 -3.59 -4.88 -12.14
C ALA A 56 -2.19 -4.44 -11.69
N ALA A 57 -2.10 -3.51 -10.73
CA ALA A 57 -0.84 -3.10 -10.13
C ALA A 57 -0.95 -3.18 -8.61
N MET A 58 -1.16 -4.38 -8.08
CA MET A 58 -0.77 -4.70 -6.71
C MET A 58 0.54 -5.45 -6.79
N ASN A 59 1.58 -4.95 -6.14
CA ASN A 59 2.89 -5.58 -6.22
C ASN A 59 3.49 -5.81 -4.83
N VAL A 60 4.17 -6.94 -4.70
CA VAL A 60 4.99 -7.27 -3.53
C VAL A 60 6.40 -6.83 -3.87
N VAL A 61 6.94 -5.94 -3.06
CA VAL A 61 8.24 -5.32 -3.24
C VAL A 61 9.18 -5.88 -2.18
N SER A 62 10.37 -6.32 -2.60
CA SER A 62 11.34 -6.97 -1.73
C SER A 62 12.58 -6.13 -1.45
N THR A 63 12.79 -5.03 -2.18
CA THR A 63 13.94 -4.13 -2.01
C THR A 63 13.56 -2.66 -2.25
N GLY A 64 14.42 -1.73 -1.82
CA GLY A 64 14.27 -0.30 -2.08
C GLY A 64 14.35 0.06 -3.56
N ASP A 65 15.22 -0.62 -4.32
CA ASP A 65 15.34 -0.40 -5.77
C ASP A 65 14.08 -0.87 -6.51
N ASP A 66 13.51 -2.01 -6.11
CA ASP A 66 12.24 -2.49 -6.64
C ASP A 66 11.10 -1.52 -6.33
N LEU A 67 11.10 -0.94 -5.12
CA LEU A 67 10.12 0.07 -4.72
C LEU A 67 10.17 1.28 -5.63
N LEU A 68 11.38 1.81 -5.87
CA LEU A 68 11.60 2.99 -6.69
C LEU A 68 11.17 2.72 -8.14
N ASN A 69 11.60 1.60 -8.71
CA ASN A 69 11.22 1.19 -10.06
C ASN A 69 9.70 1.04 -10.20
N TYR A 70 9.08 0.37 -9.23
CA TYR A 70 7.65 0.13 -9.25
C TYR A 70 6.83 1.41 -9.10
N LEU A 71 7.16 2.26 -8.12
CA LEU A 71 6.49 3.53 -7.93
C LEU A 71 6.73 4.46 -9.12
N THR A 72 7.90 4.45 -9.76
CA THR A 72 8.14 5.24 -10.99
C THR A 72 7.21 4.81 -12.12
N GLN A 73 7.05 3.51 -12.33
CA GLN A 73 6.14 2.97 -13.36
C GLN A 73 4.67 3.23 -13.02
N ALA A 74 4.28 3.09 -11.75
CA ALA A 74 2.90 3.28 -11.30
C ALA A 74 2.49 4.76 -11.22
N THR A 75 3.40 5.67 -10.82
CA THR A 75 3.15 7.11 -10.68
C THR A 75 3.37 7.90 -11.97
N ALA A 76 4.05 7.32 -12.98
CA ALA A 76 4.00 7.84 -14.35
C ALA A 76 2.55 7.99 -14.86
N VAL A 77 1.59 7.32 -14.20
CA VAL A 77 0.16 7.37 -14.51
C VAL A 77 -0.61 8.43 -13.69
N SER A 78 -0.09 8.97 -12.57
CA SER A 78 -0.64 10.17 -11.90
C SER A 78 0.19 10.65 -10.70
N ARG A 79 0.38 11.97 -10.58
CA ARG A 79 1.00 12.66 -9.43
C ARG A 79 0.02 13.00 -8.30
N GLU A 80 -1.28 12.89 -8.53
CA GLU A 80 -2.33 13.35 -7.59
C GLU A 80 -2.86 12.24 -6.69
N HIS A 81 -2.20 11.08 -6.67
CA HIS A 81 -2.80 9.84 -6.19
C HIS A 81 -1.88 9.14 -5.17
N PRO A 82 -2.25 9.14 -3.87
CA PRO A 82 -1.44 8.50 -2.84
C PRO A 82 -1.39 6.98 -3.01
N ALA A 83 -0.33 6.35 -2.51
CA ALA A 83 -0.21 4.90 -2.43
C ALA A 83 -0.34 4.44 -0.97
N VAL A 84 -1.03 3.32 -0.77
CA VAL A 84 -1.06 2.64 0.52
C VAL A 84 -0.05 1.50 0.50
N ILE A 85 0.91 1.52 1.42
CA ILE A 85 1.90 0.45 1.59
C ILE A 85 1.63 -0.24 2.91
N SER A 86 1.67 -1.57 2.93
CA SER A 86 1.57 -2.37 4.15
C SER A 86 2.66 -3.43 4.22
N LYS A 87 3.00 -3.90 5.43
CA LYS A 87 3.84 -5.09 5.58
C LYS A 87 3.20 -6.27 4.83
N TYR A 88 4.02 -7.07 4.16
CA TYR A 88 3.57 -8.32 3.55
C TYR A 88 3.96 -9.49 4.46
N ILE A 89 3.00 -10.37 4.74
CA ILE A 89 3.27 -11.63 5.46
C ILE A 89 3.35 -12.74 4.43
N GLU A 90 4.53 -13.34 4.34
CA GLU A 90 4.74 -14.56 3.58
C GLU A 90 4.10 -15.75 4.31
N GLN A 91 3.63 -16.74 3.54
CA GLN A 91 3.02 -17.97 4.08
C GLN A 91 1.74 -17.75 4.93
N ALA A 92 1.11 -16.59 4.82
CA ALA A 92 -0.21 -16.36 5.40
C ALA A 92 -1.27 -17.20 4.67
N LYS A 93 -2.27 -17.68 5.43
CA LYS A 93 -3.46 -18.32 4.87
C LYS A 93 -4.49 -17.23 4.55
N GLU A 94 -4.77 -17.04 3.27
CA GLU A 94 -5.89 -16.22 2.82
C GLU A 94 -7.20 -17.00 3.00
N ILE A 95 -8.22 -16.37 3.57
CA ILE A 95 -9.57 -16.91 3.72
C ILE A 95 -10.46 -16.10 2.80
N LEU A 96 -11.03 -16.75 1.77
CA LEU A 96 -11.91 -16.16 0.76
C LEU A 96 -13.38 -16.46 1.08
#